data_AF-A0A2T0WKA3-F1
#
_entry.id   AF-A0A2T0WKA3-F1
#
_cell.length_a   1.000
_cell.length_b   1.000
_cell.length_c   1.000
_cell.angle_alpha   90.00
_cell.angle_beta   90.00
_cell.angle_gamma   90.00
#
_symmetry.space_group_name_H-M   'P 1'
#
loop_
_entity.id
_entity.type
_entity.pdbx_description
1 polymer ?
#
loop_
_entity_poly.entity_id
_entity_poly.type
_entity_poly.pdbx_seq_one_letter_code
_entity_poly.pdbx_strand_id
1 'polypeptide(L)'
;MHCFVQILKNRHLISNQTYNIMSVKISEKTIVSTLEKLEKLKLDEKLHSELSWCWNSYLSDNNPVGVIAKSKLALELFKAKREENSRAVAKKLVDDLEKIALN
;
A
#
# COMPACT_ATOMS: atom_id res chain seq x y z
N MET A 1 -2.23 -14.90 19.34
CA MET A 1 -0.92 -14.25 19.13
C MET A 1 -0.31 -14.68 17.78
N HIS A 2 -1.04 -14.50 16.67
CA HIS A 2 -0.83 -15.28 15.43
C HIS A 2 -0.63 -14.42 14.17
N CYS A 3 0.12 -13.32 14.29
CA CYS A 3 0.45 -12.44 13.14
C CYS A 3 1.92 -12.02 13.09
N PHE A 4 2.84 -12.83 13.63
CA PHE A 4 4.29 -12.56 13.54
C PHE A 4 5.01 -13.40 12.47
N VAL A 5 4.31 -14.34 11.80
CA VAL A 5 4.95 -15.38 10.97
C VAL A 5 4.55 -15.29 9.49
N GLN A 6 4.43 -14.09 8.92
CA GLN A 6 4.32 -13.96 7.46
C GLN A 6 5.38 -13.04 6.81
N ILE A 7 6.27 -12.42 7.60
CA ILE A 7 7.26 -11.46 7.07
C ILE A 7 8.63 -12.11 6.78
N LEU A 8 8.84 -13.40 7.08
CA LEU A 8 10.17 -14.05 6.96
C LEU A 8 10.31 -15.12 5.86
N LYS A 9 9.38 -15.20 4.89
CA LYS A 9 9.45 -16.21 3.81
C LYS A 9 9.71 -15.66 2.40
N ASN A 10 10.43 -14.55 2.28
CA ASN A 10 11.06 -14.19 0.99
C ASN A 10 12.42 -13.50 1.18
N ARG A 11 13.30 -14.15 1.97
CA ARG A 11 14.69 -13.77 2.20
C ARG A 11 15.60 -14.32 1.10
N HIS A 12 15.30 -14.01 -0.16
CA HIS A 12 16.23 -14.17 -1.28
C HIS A 12 15.65 -13.35 -2.44
N LEU A 13 16.49 -12.53 -3.08
CA LEU A 13 16.13 -11.48 -4.06
C LEU A 13 15.78 -10.10 -3.46
N ILE A 14 16.59 -9.61 -2.52
CA ILE A 14 16.79 -8.15 -2.35
C ILE A 14 18.28 -7.85 -2.49
N SER A 15 18.81 -8.07 -3.70
CA SER A 15 20.07 -7.49 -4.12
C SER A 15 19.72 -6.51 -5.23
N ASN A 16 20.02 -5.23 -5.00
CA ASN A 16 19.81 -4.07 -5.89
C ASN A 16 18.50 -3.26 -5.76
N GLN A 17 18.05 -2.94 -4.55
CA GLN A 17 17.46 -1.61 -4.35
C GLN A 17 18.45 -0.73 -3.59
N THR A 18 19.32 -0.16 -4.40
CA THR A 18 20.23 0.93 -4.09
C THR A 18 19.43 2.06 -3.42
N TYR A 19 19.84 2.35 -2.19
CA TYR A 19 19.64 3.57 -1.42
C TYR A 19 19.30 4.77 -2.30
N ASN A 20 18.01 5.03 -2.46
CA ASN A 20 17.50 6.34 -2.85
C ASN A 20 16.52 6.77 -1.76
N ILE A 21 17.06 7.30 -0.67
CA ILE A 21 16.30 7.98 0.39
C ILE A 21 15.89 9.37 -0.15
N MET A 22 15.25 9.38 -1.32
CA MET A 22 14.53 10.53 -1.82
C MET A 22 13.22 10.53 -1.05
N SER A 23 13.23 11.19 0.11
CA SER A 23 12.08 11.52 0.98
C SER A 23 10.76 10.91 0.50
N VAL A 24 10.48 9.64 0.84
CA VAL A 24 9.21 9.01 0.50
C VAL A 24 8.11 9.84 1.14
N LYS A 25 7.45 10.71 0.35
CA LYS A 25 6.38 11.57 0.84
C LYS A 25 5.09 10.75 0.88
N ILE A 26 5.03 9.80 1.80
CA ILE A 26 3.79 9.09 2.10
C ILE A 26 2.83 10.12 2.71
N SER A 27 1.81 10.48 1.94
CA SER A 27 0.76 11.36 2.40
C SER A 27 -0.25 10.55 3.19
N GLU A 28 -0.41 10.84 4.49
CA GLU A 28 -1.42 10.22 5.35
C GLU A 28 -2.81 10.23 4.69
N LYS A 29 -3.23 11.39 4.17
CA LYS A 29 -4.49 11.56 3.44
C LYS A 29 -4.69 10.52 2.33
N THR A 30 -3.61 10.11 1.66
CA THR A 30 -3.66 9.17 0.54
C THR A 30 -3.85 7.75 1.04
N ILE A 31 -3.18 7.39 2.13
CA ILE A 31 -3.36 6.09 2.79
C ILE A 31 -4.76 5.97 3.37
N VAL A 32 -5.23 6.99 4.09
CA VAL A 32 -6.60 7.04 4.64
C VAL A 32 -7.63 6.94 3.52
N SER A 33 -7.49 7.75 2.46
CA SER A 33 -8.40 7.68 1.30
C SER A 33 -8.35 6.31 0.61
N THR A 34 -7.20 5.63 0.61
CA THR A 34 -7.05 4.28 0.06
C THR A 34 -7.79 3.26 0.91
N LEU A 35 -7.62 3.32 2.23
CA LEU A 35 -8.33 2.47 3.19
C LEU A 35 -9.84 2.64 3.07
N GLU A 36 -10.34 3.87 3.11
CA GLU A 36 -11.77 4.16 2.93
C GLU A 36 -12.32 3.61 1.61
N LYS A 37 -11.50 3.64 0.54
CA LYS A 37 -11.93 3.15 -0.78
C LYS A 37 -11.92 1.63 -0.85
N LEU A 38 -10.92 0.97 -0.26
CA LEU A 38 -10.87 -0.48 -0.10
C LEU A 38 -12.08 -0.96 0.71
N GLU A 39 -12.39 -0.29 1.82
CA GLU A 39 -13.55 -0.62 2.67
C GLU A 39 -14.88 -0.42 1.92
N LYS A 40 -15.08 0.74 1.28
CA LYS A 40 -16.32 1.02 0.52
C LYS A 40 -16.55 0.06 -0.64
N LEU A 41 -15.48 -0.34 -1.32
CA LEU A 41 -15.56 -1.29 -2.43
C LEU A 41 -15.53 -2.75 -1.95
N LYS A 42 -15.38 -2.99 -0.63
CA LYS A 42 -15.08 -4.28 -0.01
C LYS A 42 -14.02 -5.07 -0.79
N LEU A 43 -13.00 -4.35 -1.24
CA LEU A 43 -11.86 -4.90 -1.97
C LEU A 43 -10.86 -5.41 -0.94
N ASP A 44 -10.72 -6.73 -0.89
CA ASP A 44 -9.71 -7.44 -0.10
C ASP A 44 -9.58 -6.88 1.33
N GLU A 45 -10.52 -7.28 2.21
CA GLU A 45 -10.56 -6.86 3.62
C GLU A 45 -9.26 -7.18 4.37
N LYS A 46 -8.55 -8.20 3.90
CA LYS A 46 -7.21 -8.56 4.39
C LYS A 46 -6.21 -7.47 4.04
N LEU A 47 -6.14 -7.02 2.79
CA LEU A 47 -5.27 -5.93 2.39
C LEU A 47 -5.60 -4.62 3.12
N HIS A 48 -6.88 -4.31 3.32
CA HIS A 48 -7.29 -3.17 4.14
C HIS A 48 -6.70 -3.23 5.55
N SER A 49 -6.85 -4.39 6.21
CA SER A 49 -6.33 -4.61 7.55
C SER A 49 -4.79 -4.56 7.60
N GLU A 50 -4.12 -5.17 6.61
CA GLU A 50 -2.66 -5.17 6.50
C GLU A 50 -2.11 -3.77 6.22
N LEU A 51 -2.73 -3.00 5.31
CA LEU A 51 -2.32 -1.63 4.99
C LEU A 51 -2.50 -0.71 6.20
N SER A 52 -3.62 -0.85 6.92
CA SER A 52 -3.88 -0.11 8.17
C SER A 52 -2.84 -0.43 9.24
N TRP A 53 -2.49 -1.72 9.38
CA TRP A 53 -1.43 -2.15 10.29
C TRP A 53 -0.06 -1.58 9.91
N CYS A 54 0.32 -1.68 8.63
CA CYS A 54 1.57 -1.14 8.10
C CYS A 54 1.64 0.38 8.28
N TRP A 55 0.52 1.09 8.13
CA TRP A 55 0.44 2.53 8.38
C TRP A 55 0.74 2.86 9.85
N ASN A 56 0.10 2.15 10.78
CA ASN A 56 0.36 2.37 12.20
C ASN A 56 1.81 2.04 12.59
N SER A 57 2.39 0.99 12.01
CA SER A 57 3.82 0.67 12.20
C SER A 57 4.74 1.72 11.59
N TYR A 58 4.37 2.30 10.44
CA TYR A 58 5.12 3.41 9.84
C TYR A 58 5.13 4.65 10.75
N LEU A 59 4.04 4.97 11.43
CA LEU A 59 4.01 6.08 12.38
C LEU A 59 4.98 5.87 13.57
N SER A 60 5.18 4.63 13.99
CA SER A 60 6.10 4.27 15.07
C SER A 60 7.57 4.19 14.61
N ASP A 61 7.84 3.39 13.58
CA ASP A 61 9.20 3.03 13.15
C ASP A 61 9.72 3.90 11.99
N ASN A 62 8.86 4.75 11.41
CA ASN A 62 9.14 5.55 10.21
C ASN A 62 9.64 4.71 9.02
N ASN A 63 9.31 3.42 8.97
CA ASN A 63 9.75 2.51 7.91
C ASN A 63 8.70 2.43 6.77
N PRO A 64 8.94 3.07 5.60
CA PRO A 64 7.94 3.16 4.53
C PRO A 64 7.78 1.84 3.76
N VAL A 65 8.67 0.86 3.93
CA VAL A 65 8.73 -0.34 3.06
C VAL A 65 7.43 -1.14 3.09
N GLY A 66 6.82 -1.28 4.28
CA GLY A 66 5.56 -2.02 4.44
C GLY A 66 4.40 -1.31 3.76
N VAL A 67 4.32 0.02 3.96
CA VAL A 67 3.27 0.84 3.38
C VAL A 67 3.39 0.86 1.86
N ILE A 68 4.58 1.09 1.29
CA ILE A 68 4.82 1.08 -0.16
C ILE A 68 4.40 -0.26 -0.78
N ALA A 69 4.82 -1.38 -0.18
CA ALA A 69 4.49 -2.71 -0.69
C ALA A 69 2.98 -2.97 -0.71
N LYS A 70 2.27 -2.59 0.36
CA LYS A 70 0.81 -2.75 0.44
C LYS A 70 0.06 -1.75 -0.43
N SER A 71 0.56 -0.51 -0.55
CA SER A 71 0.05 0.50 -1.48
C SER A 71 0.14 0.04 -2.93
N LYS A 72 1.21 -0.66 -3.32
CA LYS A 72 1.34 -1.23 -4.67
C LYS A 72 0.29 -2.32 -4.94
N LEU A 73 0.06 -3.22 -3.98
CA LEU A 73 -1.02 -4.22 -4.07
C LEU A 73 -2.40 -3.55 -4.18
N ALA A 74 -2.64 -2.50 -3.39
CA ALA A 74 -3.89 -1.73 -3.46
C ALA A 74 -4.07 -1.05 -4.83
N LEU A 75 -2.98 -0.53 -5.41
CA LEU A 75 -2.98 0.06 -6.74
C LEU A 75 -3.36 -0.97 -7.81
N GLU A 76 -2.80 -2.18 -7.77
CA GLU A 76 -3.13 -3.26 -8.70
C GLU A 76 -4.60 -3.67 -8.58
N LEU A 77 -5.11 -3.84 -7.36
CA LEU A 77 -6.53 -4.10 -7.10
C LEU A 77 -7.43 -2.98 -7.60
N PHE A 78 -7.03 -1.72 -7.41
CA PHE A 78 -7.77 -0.57 -7.92
C PHE A 78 -7.77 -0.49 -9.43
N LYS A 79 -6.67 -0.84 -10.10
CA LYS A 79 -6.59 -0.91 -11.58
C LYS A 79 -7.49 -2.03 -12.10
N ALA A 80 -7.42 -3.23 -11.52
CA ALA A 80 -8.31 -4.35 -11.85
C ALA A 80 -9.78 -3.98 -11.63
N LYS A 81 -10.10 -3.36 -10.48
CA LYS A 81 -11.48 -2.95 -10.21
C LYS A 81 -11.95 -1.83 -11.12
N ARG A 82 -11.06 -0.95 -11.57
CA ARG A 82 -11.38 0.07 -12.58
C ARG A 82 -11.69 -0.53 -13.94
N GLU A 83 -11.01 -1.61 -14.32
CA GLU A 83 -11.30 -2.31 -15.58
C GLU A 83 -12.70 -2.91 -15.53
N GLU A 84 -13.08 -3.52 -14.41
CA GLU A 84 -14.45 -4.01 -14.19
C GLU A 84 -15.48 -2.88 -13.99
N ASN A 85 -15.09 -1.79 -13.32
CA ASN A 85 -15.94 -0.67 -12.92
C ASN A 85 -15.19 0.65 -13.12
N SER A 86 -15.23 1.19 -14.35
CA SER A 86 -14.46 2.36 -14.79
C SER A 86 -14.59 3.63 -13.92
N ARG A 87 -15.61 3.71 -13.07
CA ARG A 87 -15.86 4.82 -12.12
C ARG A 87 -15.70 4.47 -10.63
N ALA A 88 -15.34 3.24 -10.29
CA ALA A 88 -15.24 2.81 -8.89
C ALA A 88 -14.14 3.54 -8.13
N VAL A 89 -12.98 3.76 -8.76
CA VAL A 89 -11.80 4.39 -8.13
C VAL A 89 -11.47 5.74 -8.78
N ALA A 90 -11.22 6.75 -7.95
CA ALA A 90 -10.86 8.09 -8.39
C ALA A 90 -9.46 8.11 -9.03
N LYS A 91 -9.32 8.74 -10.20
CA LYS A 91 -8.03 8.82 -10.93
C LYS A 91 -6.94 9.48 -10.07
N LYS A 92 -7.30 10.50 -9.28
CA LYS A 92 -6.40 11.15 -8.33
C LYS A 92 -5.82 10.19 -7.29
N LEU A 93 -6.63 9.27 -6.75
CA LEU A 93 -6.19 8.34 -5.72
C LEU A 93 -5.17 7.33 -6.27
N VAL A 94 -5.44 6.84 -7.49
CA VAL A 94 -4.54 5.92 -8.22
C VAL A 94 -3.22 6.62 -8.53
N ASP A 95 -3.24 7.87 -9.00
CA ASP A 95 -2.04 8.67 -9.28
C ASP A 95 -1.18 8.91 -8.02
N ASP A 96 -1.82 9.22 -6.89
CA ASP A 96 -1.14 9.47 -5.62
C ASP A 96 -0.54 8.18 -5.03
N LEU A 97 -1.26 7.05 -5.12
CA LEU A 97 -0.74 5.72 -4.77
C LEU A 97 0.41 5.27 -5.67
N GLU A 98 0.31 5.54 -6.98
CA GLU A 98 1.35 5.18 -7.95
C GLU A 98 2.65 5.94 -7.65
N LYS A 99 2.56 7.22 -7.27
CA LYS A 99 3.72 7.99 -6.80
C LYS A 99 4.37 7.39 -5.55
N ILE A 100 3.57 6.88 -4.61
CA ILE A 100 4.09 6.20 -3.42
C ILE A 100 4.75 4.87 -3.81
N ALA A 101 4.17 4.13 -4.75
CA ALA A 101 4.63 2.81 -5.17
C ALA A 101 5.84 2.82 -6.13
N LEU A 102 6.09 3.94 -6.81
CA LEU A 102 7.22 4.12 -7.74
C LEU A 102 8.51 4.62 -7.06
N ASN A 103 8.48 4.87 -5.75
CA ASN A 103 9.64 5.23 -4.94
C ASN A 103 10.30 4.00 -4.31
#